data_AF-A0A662Q214-F1
#
_entry.id   AF-A0A662Q214-F1
#
_cell.length_a   1.000
_cell.length_b   1.000
_cell.length_c   1.000
_cell.angle_alpha   90.00
_cell.angle_beta   90.00
_cell.angle_gamma   90.00
#
_symmetry.space_group_name_H-M   'P 1'
#
loop_
_entity.id
_entity.type
_entity.pdbx_description
1 polymer ?
#
loop_
_entity_poly.entity_id
_entity_poly.type
_entity_poly.pdbx_seq_one_letter_code
_entity_poly.pdbx_strand_id
1 'polypeptide(L)' 'MIIHANREIRDVRVLDNSSSQLCFFEKIPAGSEELCMVGGYGVYVVQAGDHKDVVECWEEKVVRFD' A
#
# COMPACT_ATOMS: atom_id res chain seq x y z
N MET A 1 -0.54 2.97 -4.70
CA MET A 1 -1.32 2.28 -3.64
C MET A 1 -1.62 3.26 -2.53
N ILE A 2 -2.88 3.35 -2.09
CA ILE A 2 -3.29 4.16 -0.95
C ILE A 2 -3.52 3.22 0.24
N ILE A 3 -2.95 3.54 1.39
CA ILE A 3 -3.09 2.76 2.62
C ILE A 3 -3.93 3.59 3.59
N HIS A 4 -5.13 3.11 3.90
CA HIS A 4 -6.03 3.75 4.85
C HIS A 4 -5.92 3.10 6.24
N ALA A 5 -5.64 3.91 7.26
CA ALA A 5 -5.44 3.43 8.63
C ALA A 5 -6.64 3.74 9.53
N ASN A 6 -7.53 2.76 9.74
CA ASN A 6 -8.67 2.90 10.67
C ASN A 6 -8.26 3.02 12.15
N ARG A 7 -7.03 2.61 12.48
CA ARG A 7 -6.37 2.73 13.78
C ARG A 7 -4.93 3.14 13.55
N GLU A 8 -4.21 3.56 14.60
CA GLU A 8 -2.77 3.77 14.47
C GLU A 8 -2.09 2.44 14.10
N ILE A 9 -1.29 2.45 13.04
CA ILE A 9 -0.47 1.33 12.59
C ILE A 9 0.98 1.78 12.57
N ARG A 10 1.91 0.91 12.97
CA ARG A 10 3.34 1.19 13.02
C ARG A 10 4.12 0.20 12.18
N ASP A 11 5.32 0.61 11.81
CA ASP A 11 6.30 -0.21 11.08
C ASP A 11 5.71 -0.82 9.79
N VAL A 12 4.95 -0.02 9.04
CA VAL A 12 4.29 -0.46 7.81
C VAL A 12 5.30 -0.53 6.69
N ARG A 13 5.38 -1.69 6.05
CA ARG A 13 6.24 -1.95 4.89
C ARG A 13 5.39 -2.31 3.70
N VAL A 14 5.74 -1.77 2.55
CA VAL A 14 5.21 -2.21 1.26
C VAL A 14 6.31 -2.95 0.54
N LEU A 15 6.03 -4.18 0.09
CA LEU A 15 6.97 -5.04 -0.60
C LEU A 15 6.42 -5.42 -1.99
N ASP A 16 7.32 -5.61 -2.94
CA ASP A 16 6.99 -6.25 -4.22
C ASP A 16 7.05 -7.79 -4.15
N ASN A 17 6.81 -8.44 -5.29
CA ASN A 17 6.83 -9.90 -5.40
C ASN A 17 8.21 -10.55 -5.18
N SER A 18 9.28 -9.77 -5.22
CA SER A 18 10.65 -10.20 -4.89
C SER A 18 10.99 -10.01 -3.41
N SER A 19 10.01 -9.56 -2.60
CA SER A 19 10.18 -9.11 -1.21
C SER A 19 11.08 -7.86 -1.07
N SER A 20 11.28 -7.10 -2.14
CA SER A 20 12.00 -5.84 -2.08
C SER A 20 11.09 -4.76 -1.49
N GLN A 21 11.62 -3.98 -0.55
CA GLN A 21 10.87 -2.90 0.10
C GLN A 21 10.76 -1.68 -0.81
N LEU A 22 9.52 -1.27 -1.09
CA LEU A 22 9.20 -0.08 -1.89
C LEU A 22 8.98 1.14 -0.99
N CYS A 23 8.20 0.98 0.07
CA CYS A 23 7.90 2.07 1.01
C CYS A 23 8.01 1.57 2.46
N PHE A 24 8.35 2.49 3.36
CA PHE A 24 8.32 2.27 4.80
C PHE A 24 7.70 3.49 5.48
N PHE A 25 6.76 3.22 6.38
CA PHE A 25 6.14 4.22 7.23
C PHE A 25 6.31 3.80 8.68
N GLU A 26 7.05 4.58 9.46
CA GLU A 26 7.24 4.31 10.89
C GLU A 26 5.89 4.29 11.64
N LYS A 27 4.98 5.19 11.26
CA LYS A 27 3.66 5.32 11.84
C LYS A 27 2.69 5.92 10.82
N ILE A 28 1.48 5.35 10.77
CA ILE A 28 0.31 5.94 10.12
C ILE A 28 -0.74 6.21 11.21
N PRO A 29 -1.07 7.48 11.52
CA PRO A 29 -2.09 7.81 12.52
C PRO A 29 -3.48 7.27 12.15
N ALA A 30 -4.32 7.06 13.17
CA ALA A 30 -5.71 6.68 12.96
C ALA A 30 -6.47 7.76 12.17
N GLY A 31 -7.23 7.34 11.16
CA GLY A 31 -7.98 8.23 10.26
C GLY A 31 -7.11 8.95 9.22
N SER A 32 -5.84 8.55 9.06
CA SER A 32 -4.93 9.09 8.05
C SER A 32 -4.68 8.09 6.93
N GLU A 33 -4.14 8.62 5.84
CA GLU A 33 -3.79 7.86 4.65
C GLU A 33 -2.34 8.10 4.29
N GLU A 34 -1.69 7.07 3.75
CA GLU A 34 -0.37 7.17 3.14
C GLU A 34 -0.41 6.70 1.69
N LEU A 35 0.41 7.33 0.86
CA LEU A 35 0.58 6.97 -0.54
C LEU A 35 1.91 6.25 -0.72
N CYS A 36 1.86 5.01 -1.20
CA CYS A 36 3.03 4.30 -1.69
C CYS A 36 3.03 4.22 -3.22
N MET A 37 4.05 4.80 -3.83
CA MET A 37 4.27 4.72 -5.28
C MET A 37 4.77 3.33 -5.63
N VAL A 38 3.99 2.62 -6.43
CA VAL A 38 4.31 1.27 -6.92
C VAL A 38 4.58 1.31 -8.41
N GLY A 39 5.35 0.34 -8.91
CA GLY A 39 5.82 0.32 -10.31
C GLY A 39 4.72 0.17 -11.36
N GLY A 40 3.48 -0.16 -10.98
CA GLY A 40 2.34 -0.25 -11.89
C GLY A 40 1.33 -1.29 -11.45
N TYR A 41 0.70 -1.93 -12.44
CA TYR A 41 -0.15 -3.10 -12.20
C TYR A 41 0.65 -4.22 -11.54
N GLY A 42 0.07 -4.83 -10.50
CA GLY A 42 0.68 -6.00 -9.88
C GLY A 42 0.17 -6.28 -8.48
N VAL A 43 0.80 -7.28 -7.88
CA VAL A 43 0.51 -7.75 -6.52
C VAL A 43 1.62 -7.27 -5.59
N TYR A 44 1.21 -6.66 -4.48
CA TYR A 44 2.11 -6.10 -3.47
C TYR A 44 1.74 -6.65 -2.10
N VAL A 45 2.72 -6.71 -1.20
CA VAL A 45 2.50 -7.10 0.20
C VAL A 45 2.56 -5.86 1.07
N VAL A 46 1.51 -5.63 1.86
CA VAL A 46 1.50 -4.63 2.94
C VAL A 46 1.69 -5.38 4.25
N GLN A 47 2.77 -5.09 4.96
CA GLN A 47 3.11 -5.73 6.22
C GLN A 47 3.14 -4.71 7.36
N ALA A 48 2.51 -5.05 8.49
CA ALA A 48 2.62 -4.32 9.74
C ALA A 48 2.83 -5.32 10.88
N GLY A 49 4.02 -5.32 11.48
CA GLY A 49 4.41 -6.34 12.47
C GLY A 49 4.37 -7.76 11.89
N ASP A 50 3.58 -8.64 12.51
CA ASP A 50 3.34 -10.03 12.10
C ASP A 50 2.17 -10.19 11.11
N HIS A 51 1.37 -9.14 10.91
CA HIS A 51 0.25 -9.15 9.99
C HIS A 51 0.72 -8.76 8.57
N LYS A 52 0.22 -9.50 7.58
CA LYS A 52 0.46 -9.24 6.15
C LYS A 52 -0.86 -9.28 5.40
N ASP A 53 -1.02 -8.35 4.48
CA ASP A 53 -2.08 -8.32 3.51
C ASP A 53 -1.51 -8.29 2.09
N VAL A 54 -2.23 -8.90 1.14
CA VAL A 54 -1.85 -8.95 -0.26
C VAL A 54 -2.81 -8.06 -1.03
N VAL A 55 -2.26 -7.01 -1.64
CA VAL A 55 -3.03 -5.97 -2.33
C VAL A 55 -2.71 -6.02 -3.82
N GLU A 56 -3.75 -6.10 -4.63
CA GLU A 56 -3.64 -5.97 -6.08
C GLU A 56 -3.88 -4.52 -6.50
N CYS A 57 -2.90 -3.91 -7.15
CA CYS A 57 -3.06 -2.60 -7.76
C CYS A 57 -3.40 -2.78 -9.24
N TRP A 58 -4.55 -2.24 -9.62
CA TRP A 58 -5.03 -2.24 -11.00
C TRP A 58 -5.01 -0.81 -11.55
N GLU A 59 -4.82 -0.67 -12.85
CA GLU A 59 -5.00 0.63 -13.50
C GLU A 59 -6.50 0.93 -13.55
N GLU A 60 -6.94 2.02 -12.90
CA GLU A 60 -8.27 2.53 -13.15
C GLU A 60 -8.31 3.00 -14.61
N LYS A 61 -9.05 2.27 -15.46
CA LYS A 61 -9.44 2.81 -16.76
C LYS A 61 -10.24 4.07 -16.50
N VAL A 62 -9.60 5.24 -16.62
CA VAL A 62 -10.31 6.51 -16.65
C VAL A 62 -11.11 6.52 -17.95
N VAL A 63 -12.36 6.05 -17.89
CA VAL A 63 -13.31 6.17 -18.99
C VAL A 63 -13.67 7.65 -19.06
N ARG A 64 -13.07 8.37 -20.00
CA ARG A 64 -13.55 9.69 -20.39
C ARG A 64 -14.81 9.49 -21.22
N PHE A 65 -15.90 10.06 -20.73
CA PHE A 65 -17.10 10.26 -21.55
C PHE A 65 -16.85 11.54 -22.32
N ASP A 66 -16.46 11.40 -23.58
CA ASP A 66 -16.34 12.49 -24.55
C ASP A 66 -17.74 12.94 -24.99
#